data_AF-A0A1A9RRF5-F1
#
_entry.id   AF-A0A1A9RRF5-F1
#
_cell.length_a   1.000
_cell.length_b   1.000
_cell.length_c   1.000
_cell.angle_alpha   90.00
_cell.angle_beta   90.00
_cell.angle_gamma   90.00
#
_symmetry.space_group_name_H-M   'P 1'
#
loop_
_entity.id
_entity.type
_entity.pdbx_description
1 polymer ?
#
loop_
_entity_poly.entity_id
_entity_poly.type
_entity_poly.pdbx_seq_one_letter_code
_entity_poly.pdbx_strand_id
1 'polypeptide(L)'
;MRQGKASVASRSLPCLNRNNSTEAKTAPSKWCSQADNAEAAQVRLNEFTTAHRKSAYVLQLNVKSFIDRHGIDRVGFLTLTFADEVKCPKEAQRRFNSLRTHFLKKHYPQYIRVVERTKTGRIHYHLLVACKENIRRGLNFRQIAARNYKSANAAIRGHWARLREAMGKYGFGRSELMPVKTNSKGLANYIAKYIGKHINARISADKGVRLCQTSQDKGFRWKIATSGFQFLSEGSSQWRRKLAKWVQEWDSYFFYKTLKESKARGEPQNYISITEDNFLERLKEELGSKWAYKNRETILAIEI
;
A
#
# COMPACT_ATOMS: atom_id res chain seq x y z
N MET A 1 50.78 27.51 17.96
CA MET A 1 50.43 26.15 17.49
C MET A 1 49.06 25.73 18.03
N ARG A 2 48.02 25.75 17.19
CA ARG A 2 46.72 25.12 17.48
C ARG A 2 46.37 24.28 16.25
N GLN A 3 46.49 22.96 16.37
CA GLN A 3 46.07 22.04 15.33
C GLN A 3 44.54 21.90 15.37
N GLY A 4 43.87 22.23 14.26
CA GLY A 4 42.45 21.99 14.06
C GLY A 4 42.20 20.53 13.69
N LYS A 5 41.34 19.85 14.46
CA LYS A 5 40.79 18.54 14.10
C LYS A 5 39.77 18.71 12.97
N ALA A 6 40.02 18.08 11.82
CA ALA A 6 39.03 17.92 10.76
C ALA A 6 37.92 16.97 11.24
N SER A 7 36.67 17.43 11.25
CA SER A 7 35.51 16.59 11.51
C SER A 7 35.17 15.79 10.25
N VAL A 8 35.15 14.45 10.39
CA VAL A 8 34.68 13.55 9.35
C VAL A 8 33.16 13.66 9.28
N ALA A 9 32.65 14.24 8.20
CA ALA A 9 31.22 14.32 7.93
C ALA A 9 30.62 12.91 7.81
N SER A 10 29.65 12.58 8.68
CA SER A 10 28.90 11.34 8.58
C SER A 10 28.09 11.34 7.28
N ARG A 11 28.45 10.45 6.35
CA ARG A 11 27.64 10.20 5.16
C ARG A 11 26.30 9.62 5.61
N SER A 12 25.23 10.40 5.43
CA SER A 12 23.87 9.94 5.64
C SER A 12 23.59 8.74 4.71
N LEU A 13 23.11 7.65 5.31
CA LEU A 13 22.73 6.44 4.58
C LEU A 13 21.72 6.80 3.46
N PRO A 14 21.83 6.20 2.27
CA PRO A 14 20.89 6.45 1.19
C PRO A 14 19.48 6.09 1.65
N CYS A 15 18.62 7.09 1.72
CA CYS A 15 17.22 6.91 2.05
C CYS A 15 16.58 5.94 1.03
N LEU A 16 16.04 4.82 1.52
CA LEU A 16 15.29 3.78 0.78
C LEU A 16 14.01 4.28 0.07
N ASN A 17 13.81 5.60 -0.03
CA ASN A 17 12.65 6.26 -0.64
C ASN A 17 13.00 7.10 -1.89
N ARG A 18 14.12 6.84 -2.57
CA ARG A 18 14.37 7.41 -3.91
C ARG A 18 13.55 6.67 -4.96
N ASN A 19 12.29 7.07 -5.12
CA ASN A 19 11.39 6.59 -6.19
C ASN A 19 11.44 7.53 -7.40
N ASN A 20 12.63 7.96 -7.82
CA ASN A 20 12.80 8.92 -8.91
C ASN A 20 12.98 8.18 -10.24
N SER A 21 11.87 7.80 -10.86
CA SER A 21 11.85 7.12 -12.16
C SER A 21 11.88 8.11 -13.34
N THR A 22 12.50 9.28 -13.16
CA THR A 22 12.50 10.40 -14.12
C THR A 22 13.81 10.54 -14.91
N GLU A 23 14.79 9.67 -14.69
CA GLU A 23 16.02 9.64 -15.48
C GLU A 23 15.78 9.01 -16.88
N ALA A 24 16.70 9.26 -17.81
CA ALA A 24 16.53 9.08 -19.26
C ALA A 24 15.89 7.73 -19.67
N LYS A 25 15.15 7.77 -20.80
CA LYS A 25 14.37 6.67 -21.39
C LYS A 25 15.16 5.36 -21.44
N THR A 26 15.07 4.57 -20.37
CA THR A 26 15.63 3.22 -20.31
C THR A 26 14.67 2.28 -21.04
N ALA A 27 15.23 1.38 -21.86
CA ALA A 27 14.48 0.35 -22.55
C ALA A 27 13.62 -0.44 -21.54
N PRO A 28 12.41 -0.89 -21.92
CA PRO A 28 11.55 -1.66 -21.03
C PRO A 28 12.30 -2.88 -20.49
N SER A 29 12.26 -3.06 -19.16
CA SER A 29 12.95 -4.18 -18.52
C SER A 29 12.47 -5.51 -19.10
N LYS A 30 13.34 -6.28 -19.76
CA LYS A 30 13.05 -7.65 -20.16
C LYS A 30 12.71 -8.47 -18.91
N TRP A 31 11.54 -9.11 -18.94
CA TRP A 31 11.00 -9.87 -17.83
C TRP A 31 11.36 -11.35 -18.01
N CYS A 32 12.14 -11.93 -17.10
CA CYS A 32 12.31 -13.38 -17.01
C CYS A 32 11.25 -13.92 -16.04
N SER A 33 10.31 -14.72 -16.56
CA SER A 33 9.40 -15.51 -15.73
C SER A 33 10.12 -16.77 -15.27
N GLN A 34 10.45 -16.87 -13.97
CA GLN A 34 10.71 -18.17 -13.38
C GLN A 34 9.37 -18.86 -13.15
N ALA A 35 9.21 -20.01 -13.82
CA ALA A 35 8.01 -20.82 -13.82
C ALA A 35 8.11 -21.85 -12.68
N ASP A 36 7.49 -21.53 -11.54
CA ASP A 36 7.08 -22.54 -10.56
C ASP A 36 5.56 -22.69 -10.65
N ASN A 37 5.10 -23.93 -10.87
CA ASN A 37 3.70 -24.40 -10.92
C ASN A 37 2.63 -23.30 -10.91
N ALA A 38 2.44 -22.69 -12.09
CA ALA A 38 1.76 -21.41 -12.25
C ALA A 38 0.32 -21.42 -11.74
N GLU A 39 -0.42 -22.52 -11.86
CA GLU A 39 -1.87 -22.53 -11.61
C GLU A 39 -2.22 -22.58 -10.12
N ALA A 40 -1.62 -23.49 -9.34
CA ALA A 40 -1.80 -23.52 -7.89
C ALA A 40 -1.22 -22.27 -7.20
N ALA A 41 -0.10 -21.76 -7.71
CA ALA A 41 0.48 -20.49 -7.25
C ALA A 41 -0.46 -19.31 -7.56
N GLN A 42 -1.09 -19.29 -8.74
CA GLN A 42 -2.04 -18.27 -9.17
C GLN A 42 -3.34 -18.30 -8.34
N VAL A 43 -3.86 -19.49 -8.01
CA VAL A 43 -5.03 -19.63 -7.14
C VAL A 43 -4.74 -19.08 -5.73
N ARG A 44 -3.57 -19.40 -5.14
CA ARG A 44 -3.16 -18.83 -3.84
C ARG A 44 -2.92 -17.32 -3.90
N LEU A 45 -2.45 -16.78 -5.03
CA LEU A 45 -2.25 -15.33 -5.21
C LEU A 45 -3.58 -14.55 -5.18
N ASN A 46 -4.66 -15.17 -5.66
CA ASN A 46 -5.98 -14.58 -5.81
C ASN A 46 -6.89 -14.85 -4.60
N GLU A 47 -6.40 -15.54 -3.56
CA GLU A 47 -7.14 -15.80 -2.34
C GLU A 47 -7.39 -14.50 -1.55
N PHE A 48 -8.63 -14.33 -1.06
CA PHE A 48 -9.01 -13.14 -0.30
C PHE A 48 -8.54 -13.22 1.16
N THR A 49 -7.25 -12.93 1.37
CA THR A 49 -6.59 -13.01 2.67
C THR A 49 -7.05 -11.94 3.68
N THR A 50 -6.70 -12.14 4.96
CA THR A 50 -6.89 -11.14 6.02
C THR A 50 -6.13 -9.82 5.73
N ALA A 51 -4.98 -9.87 5.05
CA ALA A 51 -4.26 -8.68 4.62
C ALA A 51 -5.05 -7.86 3.59
N HIS A 52 -5.78 -8.53 2.69
CA HIS A 52 -6.69 -7.87 1.75
C HIS A 52 -7.88 -7.22 2.48
N ARG A 53 -8.47 -7.91 3.47
CA ARG A 53 -9.53 -7.34 4.33
C ARG A 53 -9.06 -6.09 5.08
N LYS A 54 -7.87 -6.13 5.68
CA LYS A 54 -7.27 -4.96 6.35
C LYS A 54 -7.06 -3.82 5.37
N SER A 55 -6.52 -4.11 4.18
CA SER A 55 -6.27 -3.08 3.15
C SER A 55 -7.58 -2.42 2.70
N ALA A 56 -8.65 -3.20 2.51
CA ALA A 56 -9.97 -2.67 2.19
C ALA A 56 -10.54 -1.81 3.33
N TYR A 57 -10.48 -2.28 4.58
CA TYR A 57 -10.97 -1.53 5.74
C TYR A 57 -10.20 -0.20 5.93
N VAL A 58 -8.87 -0.23 5.84
CA VAL A 58 -8.01 0.96 5.90
C VAL A 58 -8.34 1.95 4.78
N LEU A 59 -8.55 1.44 3.57
CA LEU A 59 -8.96 2.27 2.45
C LEU A 59 -10.31 2.95 2.75
N GLN A 60 -11.28 2.23 3.31
CA GLN A 60 -12.58 2.81 3.66
C GLN A 60 -12.45 3.95 4.67
N LEU A 61 -11.71 3.74 5.76
CA LEU A 61 -11.46 4.76 6.78
C LEU A 61 -10.76 6.00 6.19
N ASN A 62 -9.74 5.77 5.38
CA ASN A 62 -8.97 6.85 4.75
C ASN A 62 -9.79 7.60 3.69
N VAL A 63 -10.64 6.92 2.91
CA VAL A 63 -11.57 7.57 1.96
C VAL A 63 -12.59 8.43 2.71
N LYS A 64 -13.14 7.93 3.82
CA LYS A 64 -14.04 8.71 4.65
C LYS A 64 -13.36 9.97 5.17
N SER A 65 -12.19 9.84 5.81
CA SER A 65 -11.47 10.99 6.33
C SER A 65 -11.02 11.96 5.23
N PHE A 66 -10.67 11.46 4.04
CA PHE A 66 -10.35 12.28 2.88
C PHE A 66 -11.53 13.18 2.48
N ILE A 67 -12.74 12.61 2.38
CA ILE A 67 -13.94 13.38 2.04
C ILE A 67 -14.32 14.35 3.15
N ASP A 68 -14.29 13.89 4.40
CA ASP A 68 -14.65 14.72 5.56
C ASP A 68 -13.69 15.93 5.67
N ARG A 69 -12.40 15.74 5.36
CA ARG A 69 -11.39 16.81 5.42
C ARG A 69 -11.48 17.82 4.28
N HIS A 70 -11.75 17.34 3.06
CA HIS A 70 -11.72 18.17 1.84
C HIS A 70 -13.10 18.71 1.41
N GLY A 71 -14.17 18.10 1.93
CA GLY A 71 -15.55 18.36 1.53
C GLY A 71 -15.90 17.62 0.24
N ILE A 72 -17.05 16.93 0.24
CA ILE A 72 -17.52 16.13 -0.91
C ILE A 72 -17.57 16.93 -2.22
N ASP A 73 -17.88 18.22 -2.13
CA ASP A 73 -17.96 19.15 -3.25
C ASP A 73 -16.66 19.41 -3.99
N ARG A 74 -15.53 19.13 -3.34
CA ARG A 74 -14.18 19.32 -3.88
C ARG A 74 -13.46 17.99 -4.13
N VAL A 75 -14.16 16.87 -4.02
CA VAL A 75 -13.56 15.54 -4.21
C VAL A 75 -14.07 14.91 -5.51
N GLY A 76 -13.12 14.45 -6.32
CA GLY A 76 -13.40 13.80 -7.59
C GLY A 76 -12.81 12.40 -7.67
N PHE A 77 -13.48 11.53 -8.41
CA PHE A 77 -12.99 10.22 -8.80
C PHE A 77 -12.40 10.30 -10.20
N LEU A 78 -11.10 10.05 -10.32
CA LEU A 78 -10.31 10.12 -11.54
C LEU A 78 -9.91 8.71 -11.99
N THR A 79 -10.40 8.28 -13.14
CA THR A 79 -9.96 7.04 -13.79
C THR A 79 -8.93 7.36 -14.85
N LEU A 80 -7.79 6.66 -14.84
CA LEU A 80 -6.72 6.79 -15.83
C LEU A 80 -6.48 5.45 -16.52
N THR A 81 -6.48 5.47 -17.85
CA THR A 81 -6.17 4.35 -18.73
C THR A 81 -4.99 4.73 -19.62
N PHE A 82 -4.00 3.85 -19.71
CA PHE A 82 -2.87 4.01 -20.63
C PHE A 82 -3.34 4.05 -22.09
N ALA A 83 -2.63 4.81 -22.92
CA ALA A 83 -2.92 4.89 -24.36
C ALA A 83 -2.68 3.54 -25.05
N ASP A 84 -1.64 2.84 -24.61
CA ASP A 84 -1.17 1.53 -25.05
C ASP A 84 -1.51 0.41 -24.04
N GLU A 85 -1.16 -0.82 -24.38
CA GLU A 85 -1.46 -2.02 -23.60
C GLU A 85 -0.44 -2.29 -22.48
N VAL A 86 -0.44 -1.44 -21.45
CA VAL A 86 0.49 -1.61 -20.32
C VAL A 86 0.02 -2.72 -19.38
N LYS A 87 0.70 -3.89 -19.45
CA LYS A 87 0.52 -5.03 -18.52
C LYS A 87 1.59 -5.12 -17.43
N CYS A 88 2.77 -4.53 -17.68
CA CYS A 88 3.90 -4.58 -16.75
C CYS A 88 3.70 -3.57 -15.60
N PRO A 89 3.65 -4.02 -14.34
CA PRO A 89 3.40 -3.12 -13.22
C PRO A 89 4.55 -2.15 -12.96
N LYS A 90 5.79 -2.53 -13.28
CA LYS A 90 6.96 -1.63 -13.18
C LYS A 90 6.84 -0.46 -14.16
N GLU A 91 6.49 -0.73 -15.41
CA GLU A 91 6.30 0.32 -16.41
C GLU A 91 5.10 1.22 -16.08
N ALA A 92 4.00 0.62 -15.65
CA ALA A 92 2.84 1.38 -15.19
C ALA A 92 3.23 2.34 -14.05
N GLN A 93 3.97 1.84 -13.05
CA GLN A 93 4.45 2.64 -11.92
C GLN A 93 5.44 3.72 -12.34
N ARG A 94 6.33 3.45 -13.30
CA ARG A 94 7.29 4.44 -13.85
C ARG A 94 6.54 5.63 -14.46
N ARG A 95 5.55 5.36 -15.32
CA ARG A 95 4.69 6.39 -15.94
C ARG A 95 3.85 7.14 -14.91
N PHE A 96 3.28 6.42 -13.94
CA PHE A 96 2.54 7.03 -12.84
C PHE A 96 3.43 7.95 -11.99
N ASN A 97 4.68 7.55 -11.72
CA ASN A 97 5.64 8.37 -10.98
C ASN A 97 5.92 9.69 -11.72
N SER A 98 6.10 9.64 -13.05
CA SER A 98 6.22 10.85 -13.87
C SER A 98 4.99 11.75 -13.76
N LEU A 99 3.78 11.19 -13.98
CA LEU A 99 2.52 11.92 -13.86
C LEU A 99 2.36 12.54 -12.46
N ARG A 100 2.69 11.79 -11.42
CA ARG A 100 2.59 12.22 -10.02
C ARG A 100 3.50 13.43 -9.76
N THR A 101 4.76 13.33 -10.15
CA THR A 101 5.78 14.36 -9.88
C THR A 101 5.48 15.65 -10.63
N HIS A 102 5.11 15.54 -11.92
CA HIS A 102 5.05 16.71 -12.80
C HIS A 102 3.64 17.30 -12.97
N PHE A 103 2.58 16.53 -12.68
CA PHE A 103 1.19 16.96 -12.85
C PHE A 103 0.38 16.86 -11.54
N LEU A 104 0.21 15.65 -10.96
CA LEU A 104 -0.72 15.48 -9.83
C LEU A 104 -0.36 16.37 -8.64
N LYS A 105 0.93 16.44 -8.28
CA LYS A 105 1.40 17.29 -7.16
C LYS A 105 1.07 18.78 -7.35
N LYS A 106 0.96 19.26 -8.58
CA LYS A 106 0.68 20.67 -8.90
C LYS A 106 -0.83 20.97 -8.90
N HIS A 107 -1.65 20.04 -9.37
CA HIS A 107 -3.07 20.26 -9.63
C HIS A 107 -3.99 19.72 -8.53
N TYR A 108 -3.59 18.66 -7.83
CA TYR A 108 -4.40 18.01 -6.80
C TYR A 108 -3.63 18.00 -5.47
N PRO A 109 -4.06 18.74 -4.44
CA PRO A 109 -3.37 18.78 -3.16
C PRO A 109 -3.14 17.40 -2.55
N GLN A 110 -4.13 16.51 -2.68
CA GLN A 110 -4.06 15.15 -2.15
C GLN A 110 -4.75 14.16 -3.09
N TYR A 111 -4.34 12.89 -3.01
CA TYR A 111 -5.03 11.79 -3.67
C TYR A 111 -4.86 10.45 -2.94
N ILE A 112 -5.79 9.54 -3.19
CA ILE A 112 -5.68 8.10 -2.95
C ILE A 112 -5.70 7.42 -4.32
N ARG A 113 -4.75 6.54 -4.61
CA ARG A 113 -4.66 5.75 -5.84
C ARG A 113 -4.83 4.27 -5.53
N VAL A 114 -5.68 3.60 -6.30
CA VAL A 114 -5.82 2.14 -6.35
C VAL A 114 -5.41 1.65 -7.74
N VAL A 115 -4.61 0.60 -7.78
CA VAL A 115 -4.25 -0.11 -9.02
C VAL A 115 -5.31 -1.17 -9.32
N GLU A 116 -5.84 -1.21 -10.53
CA GLU A 116 -6.69 -2.31 -11.01
C GLU A 116 -5.99 -3.02 -12.15
N ARG A 117 -5.99 -4.37 -12.13
CA ARG A 117 -5.68 -5.17 -13.31
C ARG A 117 -7.01 -5.60 -13.92
N THR A 118 -7.23 -5.27 -15.18
CA THR A 118 -8.46 -5.65 -15.90
C THR A 118 -8.45 -7.14 -16.22
N LYS A 119 -9.60 -7.67 -16.65
CA LYS A 119 -9.69 -9.06 -17.16
C LYS A 119 -8.74 -9.35 -18.32
N THR A 120 -8.44 -8.34 -19.15
CA THR A 120 -7.47 -8.43 -20.26
C THR A 120 -6.01 -8.26 -19.81
N GLY A 121 -5.76 -8.12 -18.51
CA GLY A 121 -4.44 -7.94 -17.93
C GLY A 121 -3.91 -6.51 -17.98
N ARG A 122 -4.63 -5.55 -18.59
CA ARG A 122 -4.20 -4.14 -18.63
C ARG A 122 -4.26 -3.52 -17.25
N ILE A 123 -3.34 -2.61 -16.95
CA ILE A 123 -3.32 -1.88 -15.68
C ILE A 123 -4.07 -0.56 -15.82
N HIS A 124 -5.02 -0.31 -14.91
CA HIS A 124 -5.72 0.95 -14.74
C HIS A 124 -5.39 1.58 -13.39
N TYR A 125 -5.54 2.90 -13.31
CA TYR A 125 -5.50 3.61 -12.03
C TYR A 125 -6.83 4.28 -11.72
N HIS A 126 -7.30 4.04 -10.50
CA HIS A 126 -8.44 4.72 -9.90
C HIS A 126 -7.94 5.64 -8.82
N LEU A 127 -8.23 6.93 -8.95
CA LEU A 127 -7.81 7.92 -7.99
C LEU A 127 -9.02 8.60 -7.36
N LEU A 128 -8.96 8.80 -6.05
CA LEU A 128 -9.70 9.84 -5.37
C LEU A 128 -8.81 11.06 -5.30
N VAL A 129 -9.21 12.20 -5.85
CA VAL A 129 -8.42 13.43 -5.87
C VAL A 129 -9.15 14.56 -5.16
N ALA A 130 -8.40 15.35 -4.40
CA ALA A 130 -8.88 16.61 -3.84
C ALA A 130 -8.64 17.71 -4.88
N CYS A 131 -9.68 18.48 -5.19
CA CYS A 131 -9.63 19.67 -6.03
C CYS A 131 -9.56 20.92 -5.17
N LYS A 132 -9.01 22.00 -5.70
CA LYS A 132 -9.00 23.29 -4.99
C LYS A 132 -10.39 23.94 -5.03
N GLU A 133 -11.07 23.79 -6.17
CA GLU A 133 -12.37 24.37 -6.48
C GLU A 133 -13.54 23.40 -6.19
N ASN A 134 -14.75 23.96 -6.05
CA ASN A 134 -15.97 23.18 -5.98
C ASN A 134 -16.34 22.65 -7.38
N ILE A 135 -16.20 21.34 -7.57
CA ILE A 135 -16.45 20.66 -8.85
C ILE A 135 -17.87 20.07 -8.94
N ARG A 136 -18.65 20.15 -7.86
CA ARG A 136 -19.99 19.54 -7.73
C ARG A 136 -21.14 20.54 -7.89
N ARG A 137 -20.95 21.79 -7.46
CA ARG A 137 -22.00 22.82 -7.45
C ARG A 137 -22.61 23.00 -8.84
N GLY A 138 -23.95 22.94 -8.91
CA GLY A 138 -24.72 23.10 -10.15
C GLY A 138 -24.70 21.89 -11.09
N LEU A 139 -23.99 20.80 -10.73
CA LEU A 139 -23.88 19.63 -11.59
C LEU A 139 -25.14 18.75 -11.49
N ASN A 140 -25.75 18.45 -12.64
CA ASN A 140 -26.84 17.49 -12.72
C ASN A 140 -26.30 16.08 -13.01
N PHE A 141 -26.24 15.24 -11.98
CA PHE A 141 -25.72 13.88 -12.11
C PHE A 141 -26.54 12.96 -13.02
N ARG A 142 -27.82 13.25 -13.27
CA ARG A 142 -28.65 12.49 -14.23
C ARG A 142 -28.26 12.84 -15.67
N GLN A 143 -28.09 14.12 -15.98
CA GLN A 143 -27.61 14.56 -17.29
C GLN A 143 -26.23 13.99 -17.61
N ILE A 144 -25.32 14.03 -16.63
CA ILE A 144 -23.98 13.46 -16.77
C ILE A 144 -24.03 11.95 -17.04
N ALA A 145 -24.92 11.21 -16.37
CA ALA A 145 -25.10 9.78 -16.63
C ALA A 145 -25.60 9.51 -18.06
N ALA A 146 -26.39 10.43 -18.62
CA ALA A 146 -26.83 10.42 -20.02
C ALA A 146 -25.79 11.04 -21.00
N ARG A 147 -24.53 11.22 -20.57
CA ARG A 147 -23.45 11.86 -21.36
C ARG A 147 -23.76 13.30 -21.81
N ASN A 148 -24.67 13.97 -21.10
CA ASN A 148 -24.96 15.39 -21.28
C ASN A 148 -24.20 16.20 -20.21
N TYR A 149 -23.19 16.94 -20.67
CA TYR A 149 -22.28 17.71 -19.82
C TYR A 149 -22.65 19.20 -19.70
N LYS A 150 -23.82 19.63 -20.18
CA LYS A 150 -24.21 21.05 -20.18
C LYS A 150 -24.25 21.68 -18.78
N SER A 151 -24.67 20.91 -17.77
CA SER A 151 -24.68 21.35 -16.36
C SER A 151 -23.30 21.33 -15.69
N ALA A 152 -22.23 20.89 -16.38
CA ALA A 152 -20.90 20.91 -15.82
C ALA A 152 -20.44 22.35 -15.56
N ASN A 153 -20.04 22.65 -14.32
CA ASN A 153 -19.57 23.98 -13.98
C ASN A 153 -18.17 24.26 -14.58
N ALA A 154 -17.75 25.54 -14.55
CA ALA A 154 -16.45 25.95 -15.10
C ALA A 154 -15.26 25.22 -14.42
N ALA A 155 -15.36 24.91 -13.12
CA ALA A 155 -14.30 24.25 -12.38
C ALA A 155 -14.01 22.83 -12.91
N ILE A 156 -15.02 21.97 -13.02
CA ILE A 156 -14.82 20.60 -13.51
C ILE A 156 -14.41 20.59 -15.00
N ARG A 157 -14.96 21.48 -15.82
CA ARG A 157 -14.57 21.63 -17.23
C ARG A 157 -13.10 22.04 -17.36
N GLY A 158 -12.63 22.95 -16.51
CA GLY A 158 -11.22 23.33 -16.45
C GLY A 158 -10.30 22.16 -16.07
N HIS A 159 -10.71 21.30 -15.13
CA HIS A 159 -9.98 20.08 -14.82
C HIS A 159 -9.94 19.10 -16.01
N TRP A 160 -11.05 18.91 -16.72
CA TRP A 160 -11.09 18.07 -17.93
C TRP A 160 -10.16 18.57 -19.03
N ALA A 161 -10.15 19.88 -19.28
CA ALA A 161 -9.26 20.49 -20.26
C ALA A 161 -7.78 20.23 -19.91
N ARG A 162 -7.38 20.52 -18.66
CA ARG A 162 -6.01 20.27 -18.17
C ARG A 162 -5.61 18.81 -18.26
N LEU A 163 -6.49 17.89 -17.89
CA LEU A 163 -6.22 16.46 -17.98
C LEU A 163 -6.00 16.04 -19.44
N ARG A 164 -6.91 16.43 -20.35
CA ARG A 164 -6.83 16.11 -21.78
C ARG A 164 -5.52 16.58 -22.41
N GLU A 165 -5.09 17.80 -22.07
CA GLU A 165 -3.84 18.37 -22.58
C GLU A 165 -2.59 17.66 -22.02
N ALA A 166 -2.64 17.21 -20.76
CA ALA A 166 -1.47 16.68 -20.08
C ALA A 166 -1.27 15.17 -20.21
N MET A 167 -2.35 14.37 -20.28
CA MET A 167 -2.27 12.90 -20.15
C MET A 167 -1.35 12.23 -21.16
N GLY A 168 -1.38 12.68 -22.43
CA GLY A 168 -0.55 12.11 -23.49
C GLY A 168 0.95 12.21 -23.19
N LYS A 169 1.39 13.30 -22.52
CA LYS A 169 2.78 13.53 -22.10
C LYS A 169 3.32 12.44 -21.15
N TYR A 170 2.41 11.69 -20.51
CA TYR A 170 2.73 10.64 -19.54
C TYR A 170 2.31 9.23 -20.01
N GLY A 171 1.89 9.09 -21.28
CA GLY A 171 1.44 7.82 -21.85
C GLY A 171 0.04 7.38 -21.43
N PHE A 172 -0.78 8.29 -20.89
CA PHE A 172 -2.19 8.05 -20.62
C PHE A 172 -3.04 8.51 -21.81
N GLY A 173 -4.00 7.68 -22.21
CA GLY A 173 -4.90 7.97 -23.32
C GLY A 173 -6.22 8.55 -22.82
N ARG A 174 -6.94 7.78 -21.99
CA ARG A 174 -8.23 8.19 -21.44
C ARG A 174 -8.09 8.60 -19.98
N SER A 175 -8.57 9.81 -19.66
CA SER A 175 -8.76 10.30 -18.30
C SER A 175 -10.20 10.74 -18.09
N GLU A 176 -10.83 10.24 -17.04
CA GLU A 176 -12.21 10.59 -16.69
C GLU A 176 -12.27 11.04 -15.22
N LEU A 177 -12.49 12.34 -14.99
CA LEU A 177 -12.67 12.91 -13.66
C LEU A 177 -14.15 13.19 -13.43
N MET A 178 -14.74 12.60 -12.41
CA MET A 178 -16.14 12.81 -12.04
C MET A 178 -16.26 13.25 -10.59
N PRO A 179 -17.08 14.25 -10.24
CA PRO A 179 -17.37 14.55 -8.85
C PRO A 179 -18.00 13.34 -8.16
N VAL A 180 -17.64 13.13 -6.90
CA VAL A 180 -18.22 12.05 -6.09
C VAL A 180 -19.72 12.29 -5.92
N LYS A 181 -20.54 11.27 -6.24
CA LYS A 181 -22.01 11.31 -6.16
C LYS A 181 -22.54 11.10 -4.74
N THR A 182 -22.00 10.09 -4.06
CA THR A 182 -22.53 9.53 -2.82
C THR A 182 -21.72 9.97 -1.60
N ASN A 183 -22.31 9.81 -0.41
CA ASN A 183 -21.61 10.02 0.85
C ASN A 183 -20.38 9.09 0.99
N SER A 184 -19.55 9.37 1.99
CA SER A 184 -18.28 8.67 2.21
C SER A 184 -18.39 7.15 2.31
N LYS A 185 -19.47 6.61 2.90
CA LYS A 185 -19.70 5.16 3.02
C LYS A 185 -19.92 4.50 1.66
N GLY A 186 -20.76 5.10 0.80
CA GLY A 186 -21.03 4.58 -0.55
C GLY A 186 -19.77 4.61 -1.44
N LEU A 187 -18.97 5.67 -1.33
CA LEU A 187 -17.73 5.77 -2.10
C LEU A 187 -16.65 4.81 -1.61
N ALA A 188 -16.51 4.63 -0.29
CA ALA A 188 -15.57 3.69 0.30
C ALA A 188 -15.80 2.26 -0.20
N ASN A 189 -17.07 1.81 -0.26
CA ASN A 189 -17.44 0.53 -0.84
C ASN A 189 -17.15 0.46 -2.35
N TYR A 190 -17.42 1.55 -3.07
CA TYR A 190 -17.12 1.63 -4.50
C TYR A 190 -15.62 1.52 -4.80
N ILE A 191 -14.75 2.18 -4.03
CA ILE A 191 -13.30 2.09 -4.23
C ILE A 191 -12.78 0.71 -3.77
N ALA A 192 -13.32 0.15 -2.67
CA ALA A 192 -12.98 -1.20 -2.22
C ALA A 192 -13.32 -2.29 -3.25
N LYS A 193 -14.34 -2.08 -4.11
CA LYS A 193 -14.63 -2.97 -5.24
C LYS A 193 -13.41 -3.19 -6.15
N TYR A 194 -12.60 -2.15 -6.37
CA TYR A 194 -11.41 -2.25 -7.22
C TYR A 194 -10.27 -3.04 -6.56
N ILE A 195 -10.22 -3.10 -5.23
CA ILE A 195 -9.33 -4.03 -4.52
C ILE A 195 -9.72 -5.47 -4.87
N GLY A 196 -11.01 -5.82 -4.74
CA GLY A 196 -11.49 -7.17 -5.06
C GLY A 196 -11.23 -7.56 -6.52
N LYS A 197 -11.52 -6.66 -7.46
CA LYS A 197 -11.23 -6.90 -8.88
C LYS A 197 -9.74 -7.12 -9.15
N HIS A 198 -8.87 -6.31 -8.54
CA HIS A 198 -7.42 -6.49 -8.70
C HIS A 198 -6.95 -7.83 -8.14
N ILE A 199 -7.45 -8.23 -6.95
CA ILE A 199 -7.09 -9.53 -6.34
C ILE A 199 -7.47 -10.68 -7.26
N ASN A 200 -8.68 -10.67 -7.83
CA ASN A 200 -9.13 -11.75 -8.71
C ASN A 200 -8.34 -11.85 -10.03
N ALA A 201 -7.72 -10.75 -10.47
CA ALA A 201 -6.97 -10.69 -11.72
C ALA A 201 -5.45 -10.69 -11.50
N ARG A 202 -4.99 -10.74 -10.24
CA ARG A 202 -3.58 -10.55 -9.87
C ARG A 202 -2.72 -11.65 -10.46
N ILE A 203 -1.52 -11.32 -10.95
CA ILE A 203 -0.56 -12.31 -11.43
C ILE A 203 0.72 -12.28 -10.59
N SER A 204 1.59 -13.27 -10.74
CA SER A 204 2.89 -13.35 -10.04
C SER A 204 3.72 -12.07 -10.17
N ALA A 205 3.66 -11.40 -11.33
CA ALA A 205 4.35 -10.14 -11.60
C ALA A 205 3.89 -8.97 -10.71
N ASP A 206 2.70 -9.04 -10.11
CA ASP A 206 2.16 -8.04 -9.19
C ASP A 206 2.65 -8.21 -7.75
N LYS A 207 3.50 -9.21 -7.47
CA LYS A 207 4.08 -9.40 -6.15
C LYS A 207 4.93 -8.17 -5.78
N GLY A 208 4.68 -7.63 -4.58
CA GLY A 208 5.35 -6.42 -4.09
C GLY A 208 4.79 -5.10 -4.63
N VAL A 209 3.85 -5.12 -5.59
CA VAL A 209 3.22 -3.90 -6.09
C VAL A 209 2.25 -3.34 -5.04
N ARG A 210 2.41 -2.06 -4.71
CA ARG A 210 1.54 -1.40 -3.75
C ARG A 210 0.17 -1.11 -4.36
N LEU A 211 -0.83 -1.88 -3.96
CA LEU A 211 -2.21 -1.75 -4.43
C LEU A 211 -2.79 -0.36 -4.18
N CYS A 212 -2.67 0.14 -2.94
CA CYS A 212 -3.16 1.45 -2.53
C CYS A 212 -2.00 2.39 -2.20
N GLN A 213 -1.93 3.54 -2.86
CA GLN A 213 -0.93 4.59 -2.63
C GLN A 213 -1.62 5.93 -2.33
N THR A 214 -1.07 6.73 -1.43
CA THR A 214 -1.56 8.08 -1.12
C THR A 214 -0.54 9.13 -1.54
N SER A 215 -0.97 10.38 -1.70
CA SER A 215 -0.14 11.53 -2.11
C SER A 215 0.98 11.94 -1.14
N GLN A 216 0.92 11.54 0.13
CA GLN A 216 1.79 12.06 1.18
C GLN A 216 2.63 11.02 1.94
N ASP A 217 3.83 11.49 2.33
CA ASP A 217 4.83 10.80 3.17
C ASP A 217 4.97 11.38 4.60
N LYS A 218 4.49 12.60 4.93
CA LYS A 218 4.40 13.19 6.30
C LYS A 218 3.64 14.54 6.27
N GLY A 219 2.94 14.89 7.37
CA GLY A 219 2.56 16.28 7.66
C GLY A 219 1.09 16.74 7.46
N PHE A 220 0.17 15.92 6.94
CA PHE A 220 -1.28 16.25 7.02
C PHE A 220 -2.13 15.09 7.57
N ARG A 221 -3.11 15.47 8.40
CA ARG A 221 -3.89 14.63 9.31
C ARG A 221 -5.03 13.82 8.67
N TRP A 222 -5.25 13.88 7.35
CA TRP A 222 -6.42 13.23 6.74
C TRP A 222 -6.27 11.71 6.64
N LYS A 223 -5.03 11.19 6.57
CA LYS A 223 -4.80 9.75 6.59
C LYS A 223 -4.81 9.27 8.03
N ILE A 224 -5.87 8.56 8.41
CA ILE A 224 -6.14 8.15 9.80
C ILE A 224 -5.82 6.67 10.08
N ALA A 225 -5.62 5.85 9.05
CA ALA A 225 -5.47 4.41 9.20
C ALA A 225 -4.29 3.82 8.41
N THR A 226 -3.68 2.78 8.99
CA THR A 226 -2.70 1.90 8.35
C THR A 226 -3.09 0.43 8.57
N SER A 227 -2.48 -0.49 7.83
CA SER A 227 -2.77 -1.94 7.97
C SER A 227 -2.03 -2.62 9.12
N GLY A 228 -1.41 -1.84 10.03
CA GLY A 228 -0.65 -2.32 11.19
C GLY A 228 -1.51 -2.70 12.40
N PHE A 229 -2.69 -3.27 12.17
CA PHE A 229 -3.57 -3.80 13.22
C PHE A 229 -3.99 -5.22 12.85
N GLN A 230 -4.61 -5.96 13.77
CA GLN A 230 -5.24 -7.26 13.50
C GLN A 230 -6.71 -7.21 13.89
N PHE A 231 -7.59 -7.87 13.12
CA PHE A 231 -8.99 -8.00 13.53
C PHE A 231 -9.09 -8.91 14.74
N LEU A 232 -9.86 -8.49 15.75
CA LEU A 232 -10.27 -9.36 16.84
C LEU A 232 -11.25 -10.39 16.28
N SER A 233 -10.81 -11.64 16.23
CA SER A 233 -11.53 -12.79 15.70
C SER A 233 -11.05 -14.05 16.41
N GLU A 234 -11.84 -15.12 16.36
CA GLU A 234 -11.48 -16.40 16.98
C GLU A 234 -10.10 -16.89 16.50
N GLY A 235 -9.84 -16.87 15.19
CA GLY A 235 -8.53 -17.24 14.64
C GLY A 235 -7.39 -16.36 15.14
N SER A 236 -7.61 -15.05 15.33
CA SER A 236 -6.59 -14.16 15.91
C SER A 236 -6.32 -14.46 17.39
N SER A 237 -7.36 -14.85 18.13
CA SER A 237 -7.27 -15.20 19.55
C SER A 237 -6.56 -16.54 19.71
N GLN A 238 -6.92 -17.55 18.92
CA GLN A 238 -6.21 -18.83 18.86
C GLN A 238 -4.74 -18.65 18.52
N TRP A 239 -4.40 -17.85 17.50
CA TRP A 239 -3.01 -17.55 17.18
C TRP A 239 -2.24 -16.97 18.38
N ARG A 240 -2.83 -16.01 19.11
CA ARG A 240 -2.19 -15.42 20.30
C ARG A 240 -1.99 -16.45 21.41
N ARG A 241 -2.98 -17.31 21.67
CA ARG A 241 -2.84 -18.40 22.67
C ARG A 241 -1.74 -19.39 22.27
N LYS A 242 -1.67 -19.77 20.99
CA LYS A 242 -0.64 -20.70 20.46
C LYS A 242 0.74 -20.10 20.51
N LEU A 243 0.85 -18.83 20.14
CA LEU A 243 2.09 -18.09 20.27
C LEU A 243 2.54 -18.00 21.73
N ALA A 244 1.64 -17.72 22.68
CA ALA A 244 1.99 -17.66 24.10
C ALA A 244 2.57 -18.99 24.60
N LYS A 245 1.92 -20.12 24.30
CA LYS A 245 2.42 -21.46 24.65
C LYS A 245 3.78 -21.76 24.00
N TRP A 246 3.91 -21.47 22.70
CA TRP A 246 5.19 -21.61 21.98
C TRP A 246 6.31 -20.80 22.64
N VAL A 247 6.04 -19.54 23.00
CA VAL A 247 7.02 -18.67 23.65
C VAL A 247 7.44 -19.21 25.02
N GLN A 248 6.52 -19.77 25.80
CA GLN A 248 6.84 -20.39 27.09
C GLN A 248 7.76 -21.63 26.94
N GLU A 249 7.50 -22.46 25.94
CA GLU A 249 8.35 -23.62 25.64
C GLU A 249 9.77 -23.19 25.23
N TRP A 250 9.88 -22.15 24.40
CA TRP A 250 11.17 -21.60 23.98
C TRP A 250 11.91 -20.87 25.10
N ASP A 251 11.22 -20.13 25.96
CA ASP A 251 11.79 -19.50 27.16
C ASP A 251 12.46 -20.56 28.06
N SER A 252 11.74 -21.67 28.29
CA SER A 252 12.27 -22.80 29.06
C SER A 252 13.51 -23.40 28.39
N TYR A 253 13.47 -23.61 27.06
CA TYR A 253 14.62 -24.12 26.31
C TYR A 253 15.84 -23.20 26.41
N PHE A 254 15.67 -21.89 26.20
CA PHE A 254 16.78 -20.93 26.27
C PHE A 254 17.36 -20.81 27.68
N PHE A 255 16.52 -20.88 28.71
CA PHE A 255 16.97 -20.96 30.09
C PHE A 255 17.89 -22.16 30.32
N TYR A 256 17.46 -23.37 29.95
CA TYR A 256 18.28 -24.59 30.11
C TYR A 256 19.55 -24.57 29.26
N LYS A 257 19.48 -24.07 28.03
CA LYS A 257 20.65 -23.89 27.17
C LYS A 257 21.68 -22.96 27.81
N THR A 258 21.23 -21.80 28.29
CA THR A 258 22.09 -20.80 28.94
C THR A 258 22.70 -21.35 30.23
N LEU A 259 21.93 -22.09 31.03
CA LEU A 259 22.41 -22.78 32.23
C LEU A 259 23.56 -23.76 31.90
N LYS A 260 23.37 -24.61 30.89
CA LYS A 260 24.37 -25.60 30.48
C LYS A 260 25.66 -24.94 30.00
N GLU A 261 25.55 -23.88 29.20
CA GLU A 261 26.70 -23.15 28.68
C GLU A 261 27.44 -22.35 29.76
N SER A 262 26.72 -21.74 30.71
CA SER A 262 27.31 -20.99 31.82
C SER A 262 28.09 -21.93 32.75
N LYS A 263 27.51 -23.10 33.06
CA LYS A 263 28.19 -24.16 33.83
C LYS A 263 29.46 -24.66 33.14
N ALA A 264 29.43 -24.84 31.81
CA ALA A 264 30.60 -25.29 31.06
C ALA A 264 31.74 -24.24 31.03
N ARG A 265 31.40 -22.94 31.12
CA ARG A 265 32.36 -21.82 31.08
C ARG A 265 32.79 -21.32 32.47
N GLY A 266 32.14 -21.77 33.55
CA GLY A 266 32.38 -21.26 34.90
C GLY A 266 31.91 -19.81 35.10
N GLU A 267 30.99 -19.33 34.25
CA GLU A 267 30.48 -17.96 34.28
C GLU A 267 29.13 -17.87 35.01
N PRO A 268 28.78 -16.72 35.62
CA PRO A 268 27.48 -16.51 36.21
C PRO A 268 26.37 -16.56 35.15
N GLN A 269 25.25 -17.20 35.47
CA GLN A 269 24.09 -17.26 34.58
C GLN A 269 23.46 -15.87 34.43
N ASN A 270 23.46 -15.33 33.21
CA ASN A 270 22.79 -14.07 32.88
C ASN A 270 21.63 -14.30 31.89
N TYR A 271 20.71 -15.19 32.25
CA TYR A 271 19.51 -15.43 31.44
C TYR A 271 18.43 -14.39 31.78
N ILE A 272 17.90 -13.73 30.74
CA ILE A 272 16.73 -12.88 30.86
C ILE A 272 15.53 -13.72 30.40
N SER A 273 14.42 -13.73 31.13
CA SER A 273 13.19 -14.43 30.69
C SER A 273 12.48 -13.69 29.56
N ILE A 274 11.76 -14.45 28.75
CA ILE A 274 10.90 -13.94 27.68
C ILE A 274 9.52 -13.60 28.26
N THR A 275 9.13 -12.33 28.15
CA THR A 275 7.87 -11.78 28.66
C THR A 275 7.06 -11.15 27.53
N GLU A 276 5.80 -10.79 27.80
CA GLU A 276 4.94 -10.08 26.85
C GLU A 276 5.56 -8.75 26.36
N ASP A 277 6.35 -8.09 27.20
CA ASP A 277 6.96 -6.81 26.86
C ASP A 277 8.23 -6.94 26.01
N ASN A 278 8.95 -8.07 26.11
CA ASN A 278 10.27 -8.22 25.49
C ASN A 278 10.36 -9.33 24.42
N PHE A 279 9.33 -10.16 24.23
CA PHE A 279 9.41 -11.35 23.38
C PHE A 279 9.83 -11.06 21.94
N LEU A 280 9.39 -9.93 21.37
CA LEU A 280 9.74 -9.58 20.00
C LEU A 280 11.24 -9.40 19.81
N GLU A 281 11.90 -8.68 20.73
CA GLU A 281 13.34 -8.41 20.64
C GLU A 281 14.14 -9.66 21.04
N ARG A 282 13.73 -10.35 22.10
CA ARG A 282 14.43 -11.57 22.56
C ARG A 282 14.40 -12.70 21.54
N LEU A 283 13.24 -13.00 20.95
CA LEU A 283 13.16 -14.02 19.90
C LEU A 283 13.90 -13.59 18.63
N LYS A 284 13.99 -12.29 18.34
CA LYS A 284 14.77 -11.78 17.22
C LYS A 284 16.27 -11.93 17.45
N GLU A 285 16.75 -11.74 18.68
CA GLU A 285 18.14 -11.97 19.06
C GLU A 285 18.49 -13.46 18.96
N GLU A 286 17.65 -14.33 19.53
CA GLU A 286 17.92 -15.78 19.59
C GLU A 286 17.68 -16.51 18.26
N LEU A 287 16.64 -16.14 17.51
CA LEU A 287 16.17 -16.87 16.32
C LEU A 287 16.23 -16.06 15.03
N GLY A 288 16.66 -14.80 15.11
CA GLY A 288 16.74 -13.87 14.00
C GLY A 288 15.42 -13.14 13.69
N SER A 289 15.51 -12.07 12.90
CA SER A 289 14.39 -11.17 12.57
C SER A 289 13.20 -11.82 11.84
N LYS A 290 13.36 -13.04 11.33
CA LYS A 290 12.31 -13.80 10.62
C LYS A 290 11.75 -14.95 11.44
N TRP A 291 11.99 -15.00 12.75
CA TRP A 291 11.57 -16.11 13.63
C TRP A 291 10.08 -16.44 13.48
N ALA A 292 9.21 -15.42 13.47
CA ALA A 292 7.76 -15.64 13.42
C ALA A 292 7.31 -16.24 12.08
N TYR A 293 7.99 -15.89 10.99
CA TYR A 293 7.70 -16.44 9.67
C TYR A 293 8.19 -17.89 9.55
N LYS A 294 9.43 -18.16 10.01
CA LYS A 294 10.03 -19.50 9.94
C LYS A 294 9.29 -20.52 10.80
N ASN A 295 8.79 -20.11 11.97
CA ASN A 295 8.13 -20.99 12.93
C ASN A 295 6.59 -20.95 12.83
N ARG A 296 6.03 -20.31 11.79
CA ARG A 296 4.58 -20.11 11.65
C ARG A 296 3.81 -21.42 11.70
N GLU A 297 4.23 -22.42 10.94
CA GLU A 297 3.52 -23.71 10.88
C GLU A 297 3.59 -24.46 12.22
N THR A 298 4.75 -24.43 12.88
CA THR A 298 4.92 -25.00 14.23
C THR A 298 4.00 -24.34 15.24
N ILE A 299 3.91 -23.00 15.25
CA ILE A 299 2.99 -22.28 16.13
C ILE A 299 1.55 -22.63 15.80
N LEU A 300 1.19 -22.75 14.52
CA LEU A 300 -0.18 -23.14 14.12
C LEU A 300 -0.54 -24.57 14.54
N ALA A 301 0.44 -25.48 14.57
CA ALA A 301 0.25 -26.89 14.93
C ALA A 301 0.06 -27.12 16.43
N ILE A 302 0.37 -26.13 17.30
CA ILE A 302 0.18 -26.28 18.75
C ILE A 302 -1.29 -26.50 19.10
N GLU A 303 -1.55 -27.54 19.88
CA GLU A 303 -2.86 -27.83 20.45
C GLU A 303 -3.05 -27.06 21.77
N ILE A 304 -4.25 -26.49 21.93
CA ILE A 304 -4.71 -25.69 23.07
C ILE A 304 -6.10 -26.16 23.48
#